data_AF-D5SXK4-F1
#
_entry.id   AF-D5SXK4-F1
#
_cell.length_a   1.000
_cell.length_b   1.000
_cell.length_c   1.000
_cell.angle_alpha   90.00
_cell.angle_beta   90.00
_cell.angle_gamma   90.00
#
_symmetry.space_group_name_H-M   'P 1'
#
loop_
_entity.id
_entity.type
_entity.pdbx_description
1 polymer ?
#
loop_
_entity_poly.entity_id
_entity_poly.type
_entity_poly.pdbx_seq_one_letter_code
_entity_poly.pdbx_strand_id
1 'polypeptide(L)'
;MKKKQSTDVNTLLLIYINGGDSVGYAVGGEDERLAQAYGEKWRRLKGRIKRYLNFYPKKDHDISEFIEVDEKFYHQIRERFPELSETAARALWNRMAFFFR
;
A
#
# COMPACT_ATOMS: atom_id res chain seq x y z
N MET A 1 -23.17 20.70 5.73
CA MET A 1 -23.35 19.48 4.90
C MET A 1 -22.24 18.49 5.25
N LYS A 2 -22.56 17.36 5.93
CA LYS A 2 -21.57 16.32 6.22
C LYS A 2 -21.23 15.59 4.92
N LYS A 3 -20.07 15.87 4.31
CA LYS A 3 -19.56 15.07 3.19
C LYS A 3 -19.53 13.62 3.66
N LYS A 4 -20.29 12.74 2.99
CA LYS A 4 -20.11 11.29 3.12
C LYS A 4 -18.62 11.05 2.82
N GLN A 5 -17.82 10.78 3.85
CA GLN A 5 -16.46 10.29 3.68
C GLN A 5 -16.58 8.91 3.03
N SER A 6 -16.70 8.88 1.71
CA SER A 6 -16.27 7.71 0.94
C SER A 6 -14.84 7.46 1.40
N THR A 7 -14.62 6.36 2.14
CA THR A 7 -13.27 6.06 2.63
C THR A 7 -12.37 5.93 1.41
N ASP A 8 -11.43 6.85 1.26
CA ASP A 8 -10.58 6.91 0.09
C ASP A 8 -9.58 5.76 0.08
N VAL A 9 -9.26 5.23 -1.11
CA VAL A 9 -8.37 4.07 -1.25
C VAL A 9 -6.95 4.37 -0.77
N ASN A 10 -6.51 5.63 -0.90
CA ASN A 10 -5.20 6.05 -0.40
C ASN A 10 -5.16 6.00 1.11
N THR A 11 -6.17 6.54 1.79
CA THR A 11 -6.26 6.46 3.25
C THR A 11 -6.30 5.02 3.74
N LEU A 12 -7.07 4.15 3.08
CA LEU A 12 -7.12 2.72 3.43
C LEU A 12 -5.76 2.04 3.26
N LEU A 13 -5.08 2.28 2.15
CA LEU A 13 -3.75 1.72 1.89
C LEU A 13 -2.72 2.22 2.89
N LEU A 14 -2.73 3.53 3.19
CA LEU A 14 -1.82 4.11 4.16
C LEU A 14 -2.06 3.55 5.57
N ILE A 15 -3.30 3.40 6.03
CA ILE A 15 -3.58 2.78 7.34
C ILE A 15 -3.16 1.31 7.36
N TYR A 16 -3.45 0.57 6.29
CA TYR A 16 -3.10 -0.84 6.19
C TYR A 16 -1.57 -1.06 6.23
N ILE A 17 -0.86 -0.32 5.39
CA ILE A 17 0.58 -0.48 5.15
C ILE A 17 1.40 0.24 6.23
N ASN A 18 0.97 1.42 6.65
CA ASN A 18 1.78 2.37 7.39
C ASN A 18 1.03 2.85 8.65
N GLY A 19 1.18 2.09 9.73
CA GLY A 19 0.63 2.47 11.03
C GLY A 19 1.37 3.63 11.67
N GLY A 20 1.10 4.85 11.19
CA GLY A 20 1.44 6.12 11.85
C GLY A 20 2.93 6.38 12.11
N ASP A 21 3.48 7.42 11.46
CA ASP A 21 4.70 8.21 11.80
C ASP A 21 6.00 7.52 12.29
N SER A 22 6.05 6.20 12.39
CA SER A 22 7.23 5.46 12.84
C SER A 22 7.98 4.94 11.62
N VAL A 23 9.23 5.38 11.49
CA VAL A 23 10.21 5.07 10.44
C VAL A 23 10.66 3.59 10.45
N GLY A 24 9.93 2.70 11.12
CA GLY A 24 10.12 1.25 11.10
C GLY A 24 8.88 0.56 10.54
N TYR A 25 9.02 -0.13 9.41
CA TYR A 25 7.96 -0.99 8.86
C TYR A 25 7.58 -2.05 9.88
N ALA A 26 6.43 -1.90 10.52
CA ALA A 26 5.87 -2.95 11.36
C ALA A 26 5.44 -4.12 10.46
N VAL A 27 6.25 -5.18 10.46
CA VAL A 27 5.90 -6.49 9.90
C VAL A 27 4.79 -7.07 10.78
N GLY A 28 3.60 -7.27 10.20
CA GLY A 28 2.40 -7.65 10.94
C GLY A 28 1.62 -6.45 11.49
N GLY A 29 0.36 -6.70 11.86
CA GLY A 29 -0.53 -5.65 12.36
C GLY A 29 -1.41 -4.97 11.31
N GLU A 30 -1.34 -5.33 10.02
CA GLU A 30 -2.09 -4.60 8.98
C GLU A 30 -3.61 -4.69 9.17
N ASP A 31 -4.10 -5.87 9.53
CA ASP A 31 -5.52 -6.12 9.80
C ASP A 31 -5.94 -5.48 11.13
N GLU A 32 -5.07 -5.50 12.14
CA GLU A 32 -5.25 -4.85 13.43
C GLU A 32 -5.37 -3.33 13.27
N ARG A 33 -4.57 -2.70 12.41
CA ARG A 33 -4.65 -1.25 12.14
C ARG A 33 -5.95 -0.86 11.48
N LEU A 34 -6.39 -1.62 10.47
CA LEU A 34 -7.72 -1.38 9.89
C LEU A 34 -8.84 -1.66 10.89
N ALA A 35 -8.70 -2.69 11.73
CA ALA A 35 -9.66 -3.00 12.78
C ALA A 35 -9.74 -1.89 13.83
N GLN A 36 -8.60 -1.33 14.24
CA GLN A 36 -8.54 -0.20 15.17
C GLN A 36 -9.14 1.07 14.56
N ALA A 37 -8.87 1.35 13.28
CA ALA A 37 -9.38 2.55 12.61
C ALA A 37 -10.86 2.47 12.24
N TYR A 38 -11.38 1.28 11.91
CA TYR A 38 -12.72 1.13 11.31
C TYR A 38 -13.65 0.14 12.01
N GLY A 39 -13.22 -0.49 13.10
CA GLY A 39 -13.98 -1.51 13.82
C GLY A 39 -14.42 -2.64 12.90
N GLU A 40 -15.62 -3.18 13.12
CA GLU A 40 -16.17 -4.32 12.37
C GLU A 40 -16.20 -4.16 10.84
N LYS A 41 -16.12 -2.92 10.33
CA LYS A 41 -16.12 -2.63 8.89
C LYS A 41 -14.76 -2.94 8.22
N TRP A 42 -13.72 -3.20 8.99
CA TRP A 42 -12.35 -3.35 8.50
C TRP A 42 -12.23 -4.40 7.39
N ARG A 43 -12.90 -5.55 7.51
CA ARG A 43 -12.86 -6.63 6.49
C ARG A 43 -13.42 -6.16 5.15
N ARG A 44 -14.55 -5.45 5.18
CA ARG A 44 -15.18 -4.89 3.97
C ARG A 44 -14.28 -3.83 3.33
N LEU A 45 -13.63 -2.99 4.14
CA LEU A 45 -12.73 -1.95 3.67
C LEU A 45 -11.42 -2.53 3.12
N LYS A 46 -10.86 -3.58 3.74
CA LYS A 46 -9.75 -4.37 3.20
C LYS A 46 -10.08 -4.91 1.80
N GLY A 47 -11.31 -5.37 1.61
CA GLY A 47 -11.80 -5.80 0.29
C GLY A 47 -11.65 -4.74 -0.81
N ARG A 48 -11.73 -3.45 -0.46
CA ARG A 48 -11.56 -2.33 -1.42
C ARG A 48 -10.11 -2.11 -1.83
N ILE A 49 -9.15 -2.50 -0.98
CA ILE A 49 -7.72 -2.36 -1.28
C ILE A 49 -7.05 -3.67 -1.72
N LYS A 50 -7.77 -4.80 -1.68
CA LYS A 50 -7.25 -6.13 -2.04
C LYS A 50 -6.57 -6.17 -3.41
N ARG A 51 -7.10 -5.44 -4.41
CA ARG A 51 -6.51 -5.42 -5.77
C ARG A 51 -5.11 -4.82 -5.80
N TYR A 52 -4.81 -3.84 -4.94
CA TYR A 52 -3.49 -3.23 -4.86
C TYR A 52 -2.53 -4.13 -4.09
N LEU A 53 -3.00 -4.75 -3.00
CA LEU A 53 -2.21 -5.67 -2.19
C LEU A 53 -1.78 -6.94 -2.93
N ASN A 54 -2.56 -7.35 -3.94
CA ASN A 54 -2.29 -8.51 -4.79
C ASN A 54 -1.48 -8.15 -6.06
N PHE A 55 -1.13 -6.89 -6.26
CA PHE A 55 -0.24 -6.52 -7.35
C PHE A 55 1.16 -7.04 -7.04
N TYR A 56 1.79 -7.69 -8.01
CA TYR A 56 3.19 -8.08 -8.01
C TYR A 56 3.75 -7.66 -9.37
N PRO A 57 4.79 -6.81 -9.42
CA PRO A 57 5.36 -6.45 -10.69
C PRO A 57 6.13 -7.64 -11.25
N LYS A 58 6.34 -7.65 -12.57
CA LYS A 58 7.00 -8.77 -13.24
C LYS A 58 8.43 -8.92 -12.71
N LYS A 59 8.80 -10.15 -12.32
CA LYS A 59 10.11 -10.50 -11.74
C LYS A 59 11.17 -10.68 -12.85
N ASP A 60 11.20 -9.76 -13.80
CA ASP A 60 12.09 -9.84 -14.96
C ASP A 60 13.43 -9.12 -14.70
N HIS A 61 13.68 -8.70 -13.45
CA HIS A 61 14.77 -7.81 -13.10
C HIS A 61 15.72 -8.45 -12.09
N ASP A 62 17.01 -8.32 -12.37
CA ASP A 62 18.09 -8.63 -11.45
C ASP A 62 18.07 -7.60 -10.30
N ILE A 63 18.00 -8.09 -9.06
CA ILE A 63 17.83 -7.27 -7.85
C ILE A 63 19.15 -6.54 -7.48
N SER A 64 20.24 -6.83 -8.19
CA SER A 64 21.55 -6.19 -7.99
C SER A 64 21.56 -4.66 -8.17
N GLU A 65 20.54 -4.07 -8.82
CA GLU A 65 20.41 -2.63 -9.05
C GLU A 65 19.22 -2.02 -8.28
N PHE A 66 19.25 -2.14 -6.95
CA PHE A 66 18.12 -1.78 -6.08
C PHE A 66 17.55 -0.37 -6.31
N ILE A 67 18.38 0.63 -6.65
CA ILE A 67 17.93 2.03 -6.89
C ILE A 67 17.16 2.16 -8.21
N GLU A 68 17.65 1.57 -9.29
CA GLU A 68 16.93 1.62 -10.58
C GLU A 68 15.64 0.80 -10.54
N VAL A 69 15.65 -0.27 -9.75
CA VAL A 69 14.51 -1.14 -9.50
C VAL A 69 13.43 -0.40 -8.68
N ASP A 70 13.83 0.44 -7.71
CA ASP A 70 12.95 1.27 -6.88
C ASP A 70 12.08 2.21 -7.73
N GLU A 71 12.70 2.98 -8.62
CA GLU A 71 11.99 3.94 -9.48
C GLU A 71 11.12 3.23 -10.51
N LYS A 72 11.64 2.20 -11.20
CA LYS A 72 10.89 1.46 -12.23
C LYS A 72 9.61 0.84 -11.66
N PHE A 73 9.66 0.25 -10.47
CA PHE A 73 8.47 -0.35 -9.87
C PHE A 73 7.48 0.68 -9.31
N TYR A 74 7.97 1.80 -8.74
CA TYR A 74 7.09 2.92 -8.41
C TYR A 74 6.33 3.42 -9.65
N HIS A 75 7.01 3.58 -10.78
CA HIS A 75 6.38 3.96 -12.04
C HIS A 75 5.34 2.95 -12.52
N GLN A 76 5.63 1.64 -12.47
CA GLN A 76 4.65 0.61 -12.82
C GLN A 76 3.39 0.65 -11.95
N ILE A 77 3.53 0.91 -10.64
CA ILE A 77 2.38 1.08 -9.73
C ILE A 77 1.56 2.31 -10.13
N ARG A 78 2.21 3.43 -10.46
CA ARG A 78 1.55 4.68 -10.86
C ARG A 78 0.86 4.58 -12.22
N GLU A 79 1.43 3.84 -13.17
CA GLU A 79 0.81 3.53 -14.46
C GLU A 79 -0.41 2.61 -14.28
N ARG A 80 -0.29 1.59 -13.42
CA ARG A 80 -1.37 0.62 -13.19
C ARG A 80 -2.51 1.16 -12.36
N PHE A 81 -2.20 2.04 -11.40
CA PHE A 81 -3.15 2.60 -10.44
C PHE A 81 -3.00 4.13 -10.36
N PRO A 82 -3.42 4.87 -11.42
CA PRO A 82 -3.27 6.33 -11.48
C PRO A 82 -4.08 7.06 -10.40
N GLU A 83 -5.08 6.41 -9.78
CA GLU A 83 -5.85 6.93 -8.66
C GLU A 83 -5.08 6.95 -7.32
N LEU A 84 -3.93 6.26 -7.24
CA LEU A 84 -3.11 6.27 -6.03
C LEU A 84 -2.34 7.58 -5.93
N SER A 85 -2.33 8.20 -4.75
CA SER A 85 -1.40 9.28 -4.44
C SER A 85 0.03 8.76 -4.49
N GLU A 86 0.99 9.67 -4.69
CA GLU A 86 2.42 9.34 -4.63
C GLU A 86 2.77 8.60 -3.31
N THR A 87 2.27 9.08 -2.18
CA THR A 87 2.52 8.47 -0.87
C THR A 87 1.97 7.04 -0.79
N ALA A 88 0.76 6.79 -1.28
CA ALA A 88 0.16 5.46 -1.26
C ALA A 88 0.89 4.48 -2.21
N ALA A 89 1.30 4.96 -3.38
CA ALA A 89 2.08 4.18 -4.33
C ALA A 89 3.47 3.83 -3.78
N ARG A 90 4.18 4.78 -3.15
CA ARG A 90 5.46 4.53 -2.47
C ARG A 90 5.31 3.54 -1.31
N ALA A 91 4.26 3.69 -0.48
CA ALA A 91 3.99 2.75 0.61
C ALA A 91 3.74 1.33 0.07
N LEU A 92 2.97 1.20 -1.01
CA LEU A 92 2.72 -0.08 -1.66
C LEU A 92 4.01 -0.71 -2.19
N TRP A 93 4.84 0.07 -2.88
CA TRP A 93 6.16 -0.39 -3.33
C TRP A 93 7.03 -0.88 -2.17
N ASN A 94 7.19 -0.06 -1.12
CA ASN A 94 8.06 -0.40 0.01
C ASN A 94 7.62 -1.69 0.73
N ARG A 95 6.30 -1.89 0.86
CA ARG A 95 5.74 -3.16 1.36
C ARG A 95 6.19 -4.34 0.51
N MET A 96 6.22 -4.19 -0.81
CA MET A 96 6.57 -5.26 -1.74
C MET A 96 8.07 -5.52 -1.78
N ALA A 97 8.89 -4.46 -1.76
CA ALA A 97 10.34 -4.52 -1.70
C ALA A 97 10.83 -5.34 -0.49
N PHE A 98 10.11 -5.31 0.64
CA PHE A 98 10.40 -6.16 1.80
C PHE A 98 10.32 -7.67 1.47
N PHE A 99 9.41 -8.12 0.61
CA PHE A 99 9.28 -9.54 0.24
C PHE A 99 10.32 -10.00 -0.81
N PHE A 100 11.05 -9.08 -1.43
CA PHE A 100 12.14 -9.38 -2.36
C PHE A 100 13.52 -9.44 -1.67
N ARG A 101 13.62 -8.99 -0.41
CA ARG A 101 14.80 -9.09 0.45
C ARG A 101 14.74 -10.36 1.30
#